data_AF-A0A7K2SJY0-F1
#
_entry.id   AF-A0A7K2SJY0-F1
#
_cell.length_a   1.000
_cell.length_b   1.000
_cell.length_c   1.000
_cell.angle_alpha   90.00
_cell.angle_beta   90.00
_cell.angle_gamma   90.00
#
_symmetry.space_group_name_H-M   'P 1'
#
loop_
_entity.id
_entity.type
_entity.pdbx_description
1 polymer ?
#
loop_
_entity_poly.entity_id
_entity_poly.type
_entity_poly.pdbx_seq_one_letter_code
_entity_poly.pdbx_strand_id
1 'polypeptide(L)'
;MSHSTSSEPIERGWDEPWYRVRTEEFQASFLPGDGEDLGEVCNVDVSVTLKDGSRWTATVFTVAEVERLMKLWEGTDEALGGRYFWVSDGLIVRDPGIDSMTDVIAGLIENDEFTDVFQRVINN
;
A
#
# COMPACT_ATOMS: atom_id res chain seq x y z
N MET A 1 -24.90 -9.50 -5.52
CA MET A 1 -24.87 -8.96 -4.15
C MET A 1 -24.53 -7.49 -4.30
N SER A 2 -25.36 -6.60 -3.77
CA SER A 2 -25.13 -5.16 -3.86
C SER A 2 -24.02 -4.80 -2.87
N HIS A 3 -22.85 -4.40 -3.38
CA HIS A 3 -21.73 -3.92 -2.57
C HIS A 3 -22.11 -2.55 -2.00
N SER A 4 -22.65 -2.52 -0.78
CA SER A 4 -23.07 -1.30 -0.10
C SER A 4 -21.92 -0.71 0.73
N THR A 5 -21.37 0.40 0.25
CA THR A 5 -21.04 1.64 0.98
C THR A 5 -20.03 1.63 2.14
N SER A 6 -19.27 0.55 2.41
CA SER A 6 -18.28 0.55 3.51
C SER A 6 -16.92 1.18 3.18
N SER A 7 -16.64 1.40 1.88
CA SER A 7 -15.29 1.68 1.39
C SER A 7 -15.09 3.16 0.98
N GLU A 8 -16.14 3.98 1.01
CA GLU A 8 -16.01 5.41 0.65
C GLU A 8 -15.22 6.18 1.72
N PRO A 9 -14.18 6.93 1.34
CA PRO A 9 -13.41 7.77 2.25
C PRO A 9 -14.29 8.84 2.92
N ILE A 10 -14.26 8.89 4.24
CA ILE A 10 -14.88 9.97 5.02
C ILE A 10 -13.98 11.22 4.98
N GLU A 11 -12.67 11.02 4.97
CA GLU A 11 -11.69 12.09 5.01
C GLU A 11 -10.44 11.71 4.23
N ARG A 12 -9.88 12.70 3.52
CA ARG A 12 -8.58 12.58 2.83
C ARG A 12 -7.81 13.87 2.95
N GLY A 13 -6.49 13.77 3.13
CA GLY A 13 -5.64 14.95 3.17
C GLY A 13 -4.20 14.67 3.61
N TRP A 14 -3.37 15.70 3.49
CA TRP A 14 -1.99 15.67 3.95
C TRP A 14 -1.91 15.93 5.46
N ASP A 15 -1.15 15.08 6.14
CA ASP A 15 -0.58 15.32 7.47
C ASP A 15 0.93 15.01 7.37
N GLU A 16 1.66 15.98 6.82
CA GLU A 16 3.01 15.83 6.29
C GLU A 16 3.95 15.02 7.21
N PRO A 17 4.74 14.07 6.65
CA PRO A 17 4.88 13.75 5.23
C PRO A 17 3.81 12.80 4.67
N TRP A 18 2.74 12.51 5.42
CA TRP A 18 1.80 11.45 5.08
C TRP A 18 0.59 11.97 4.32
N TYR A 19 0.18 11.26 3.27
CA TYR A 19 -1.16 11.39 2.71
C TYR A 19 -2.09 10.38 3.38
N ARG A 20 -3.17 10.85 4.00
CA ARG A 20 -4.09 10.01 4.77
C ARG A 20 -5.42 9.83 4.07
N VAL A 21 -5.91 8.60 4.14
CA VAL A 21 -7.26 8.21 3.74
C VAL A 21 -7.93 7.54 4.92
N ARG A 22 -9.09 8.04 5.35
CA ARG A 22 -9.84 7.53 6.49
C ARG A 22 -11.21 7.05 6.05
N THR A 23 -11.56 5.84 6.46
CA THR A 23 -12.88 5.21 6.31
C THR A 23 -13.48 4.94 7.69
N GLU A 24 -14.64 4.28 7.76
CA GLU A 24 -15.21 3.81 9.04
C GLU A 24 -14.40 2.67 9.67
N GLU A 25 -13.71 1.88 8.85
CA GLU A 25 -13.07 0.62 9.27
C GLU A 25 -11.56 0.76 9.46
N PHE A 26 -10.91 1.67 8.73
CA PHE A 26 -9.47 1.89 8.84
C PHE A 26 -9.04 3.32 8.50
N GLN A 27 -7.82 3.65 8.89
CA GLN A 27 -7.06 4.78 8.37
C GLN A 27 -5.79 4.27 7.72
N ALA A 28 -5.58 4.59 6.45
CA ALA A 28 -4.33 4.35 5.74
C ALA A 28 -3.53 5.66 5.67
N SER A 29 -2.26 5.59 6.04
CA SER A 29 -1.29 6.68 5.93
C SER A 29 -0.23 6.26 4.92
N PHE A 30 -0.24 6.87 3.75
CA PHE A 30 0.69 6.62 2.65
C PHE A 30 1.84 7.64 2.71
N LEU A 31 3.04 7.21 2.34
CA LEU A 31 4.23 8.06 2.24
C LEU A 31 4.70 8.22 0.78
N PRO A 32 3.93 8.92 -0.07
CA PRO A 32 4.35 9.20 -1.45
C PRO A 32 5.56 10.15 -1.49
N GLY A 33 6.23 10.20 -2.63
CA GLY A 33 7.32 11.15 -2.88
C GLY A 33 6.87 12.61 -2.88
N ASP A 34 7.80 13.52 -2.61
CA ASP A 34 7.53 14.96 -2.64
C ASP A 34 7.07 15.41 -4.05
N GLY A 35 5.88 16.02 -4.13
CA GLY A 35 5.26 16.44 -5.38
C GLY A 35 4.81 15.30 -6.30
N GLU A 36 4.81 14.04 -5.84
CA GLU A 36 4.33 12.91 -6.63
C GLU A 36 2.82 13.02 -6.90
N ASP A 37 2.39 12.69 -8.12
CA ASP A 37 0.97 12.60 -8.45
C ASP A 37 0.37 11.37 -7.75
N LEU A 38 -0.56 11.60 -6.82
CA LEU A 38 -1.22 10.56 -6.04
C LEU A 38 -1.99 9.55 -6.90
N GLY A 39 -2.37 9.90 -8.13
CA GLY A 39 -3.00 9.00 -9.10
C GLY A 39 -2.02 8.04 -9.79
N GLU A 40 -0.72 8.35 -9.76
CA GLU A 40 0.32 7.63 -10.49
C GLU A 40 1.30 6.91 -9.56
N VAL A 41 1.11 6.98 -8.24
CA VAL A 41 1.94 6.32 -7.22
C VAL A 41 2.06 4.83 -7.53
N CYS A 42 3.30 4.39 -7.75
CA CYS A 42 3.61 3.02 -8.17
C CYS A 42 4.38 2.20 -7.12
N ASN A 43 4.97 2.87 -6.13
CA ASN A 43 5.72 2.30 -5.01
C ASN A 43 5.51 3.20 -3.79
N VAL A 44 4.93 2.69 -2.71
CA VAL A 44 4.64 3.50 -1.53
C VAL A 44 4.61 2.68 -0.24
N ASP A 45 5.18 3.23 0.83
CA ASP A 45 4.99 2.72 2.17
C ASP A 45 3.62 3.13 2.71
N VAL A 46 2.92 2.18 3.33
CA VAL A 46 1.62 2.43 3.96
C VAL A 46 1.60 1.91 5.40
N SER A 47 1.11 2.75 6.32
CA SER A 47 0.70 2.31 7.65
C SER A 47 -0.81 2.35 7.77
N VAL A 48 -1.41 1.23 8.18
CA VAL A 48 -2.85 1.07 8.39
C VAL A 48 -3.14 0.94 9.87
N THR A 49 -4.05 1.78 10.38
CA THR A 49 -4.63 1.62 11.70
C THR A 49 -6.07 1.14 11.54
N LEU A 50 -6.37 -0.05 12.07
CA LEU A 50 -7.72 -0.60 12.07
C LEU A 50 -8.56 0.01 13.20
N LYS A 51 -9.87 -0.17 13.14
CA LYS A 51 -10.84 0.30 14.14
C LYS A 51 -10.56 -0.15 15.58
N ASP A 52 -9.95 -1.32 15.75
CA ASP A 52 -9.54 -1.84 17.05
C ASP A 52 -8.26 -1.18 17.60
N GLY A 53 -7.65 -0.26 16.84
CA GLY A 53 -6.42 0.45 17.17
C GLY A 53 -5.14 -0.32 16.84
N SER A 54 -5.24 -1.54 16.29
CA SER A 54 -4.08 -2.28 15.82
C SER A 54 -3.44 -1.57 14.62
N ARG A 55 -2.10 -1.63 14.57
CA ARG A 55 -1.29 -0.97 13.54
C ARG A 55 -0.55 -1.99 12.70
N TRP A 56 -0.53 -1.73 11.41
CA TRP A 56 -0.01 -2.62 10.40
C TRP A 56 0.75 -1.84 9.33
N THR A 57 1.69 -2.49 8.66
CA THR A 57 2.48 -1.89 7.57
C THR A 57 2.55 -2.82 6.37
N ALA A 58 2.73 -2.19 5.21
CA ALA A 58 3.16 -2.84 3.99
C ALA A 58 3.94 -1.81 3.13
N THR A 59 4.77 -2.31 2.22
CA THR A 59 5.24 -1.52 1.08
C THR A 59 4.53 -2.03 -0.17
N VAL A 60 3.77 -1.15 -0.82
CA VAL A 60 2.94 -1.50 -1.98
C VAL A 60 3.70 -1.18 -3.26
N PHE A 61 3.71 -2.10 -4.21
CA PHE A 61 4.27 -1.92 -5.55
C PHE A 61 3.24 -2.28 -6.61
N THR A 62 3.25 -1.60 -7.75
CA THR A 62 2.54 -2.11 -8.93
C THR A 62 3.35 -3.21 -9.62
N VAL A 63 2.68 -4.10 -10.35
CA VAL A 63 3.37 -5.10 -11.20
C VAL A 63 4.34 -4.43 -12.17
N ALA A 64 3.92 -3.31 -12.78
CA ALA A 64 4.75 -2.56 -13.72
C ALA A 64 6.01 -1.99 -13.06
N GLU A 65 5.91 -1.54 -11.81
CA GLU A 65 7.05 -0.99 -11.07
C GLU A 65 8.04 -2.07 -10.65
N VAL A 66 7.56 -3.24 -10.22
CA VAL A 66 8.43 -4.40 -9.96
C VAL A 66 9.21 -4.76 -11.22
N GLU A 67 8.55 -4.83 -12.38
CA GLU A 67 9.22 -5.12 -13.65
C GLU A 67 10.24 -4.02 -14.02
N ARG A 68 9.89 -2.74 -13.82
CA ARG A 68 10.79 -1.62 -14.08
C ARG A 68 12.05 -1.67 -13.21
N LEU A 69 11.88 -1.95 -11.91
CA LEU A 69 13.00 -2.07 -10.96
C LEU A 69 13.91 -3.25 -11.30
N MET A 70 13.34 -4.42 -11.61
CA MET A 70 14.13 -5.58 -12.03
C MET A 70 14.94 -5.32 -13.30
N LYS A 71 14.38 -4.61 -14.29
CA LYS A 71 15.12 -4.18 -15.49
C LYS A 71 16.18 -3.12 -15.17
N LEU A 72 15.88 -2.20 -14.25
CA LEU A 72 16.85 -1.17 -13.84
C LEU A 72 18.09 -1.78 -13.17
N TRP A 73 17.90 -2.85 -12.41
CA TRP A 73 19.00 -3.60 -11.78
C TRP A 73 19.71 -4.56 -12.73
N GLU A 74 19.33 -4.60 -14.01
CA GLU A 74 20.05 -5.38 -15.00
C GLU A 74 21.50 -4.86 -15.15
N GLY A 75 22.47 -5.74 -14.89
CA GLY A 75 23.89 -5.38 -14.93
C GLY A 75 24.43 -4.71 -13.67
N THR A 76 23.63 -4.61 -12.60
CA THR A 76 24.12 -4.28 -11.24
C THR A 76 24.25 -5.55 -10.38
N ASP A 77 24.83 -5.43 -9.19
CA ASP A 77 24.87 -6.53 -8.21
C ASP A 77 23.57 -6.62 -7.37
N GLU A 78 22.64 -5.67 -7.56
CA GLU A 78 21.38 -5.63 -6.81
C GLU A 78 20.46 -6.76 -7.29
N ALA A 79 19.86 -7.44 -6.31
CA ALA A 79 18.94 -8.56 -6.56
C ALA A 79 19.47 -9.60 -7.58
N LEU A 80 20.77 -9.93 -7.50
CA LEU A 80 21.47 -10.82 -8.43
C LEU A 80 21.34 -10.39 -9.90
N GLY A 81 21.47 -9.08 -10.14
CA GLY A 81 21.29 -8.46 -11.45
C GLY A 81 19.83 -8.40 -11.86
N GLY A 82 18.94 -8.04 -10.92
CA GLY A 82 17.50 -7.91 -11.17
C GLY A 82 16.76 -9.23 -11.39
N ARG A 83 17.32 -10.38 -11.00
CA ARG A 83 16.69 -11.71 -11.21
C ARG A 83 15.53 -11.98 -10.27
N TYR A 84 15.43 -11.24 -9.18
CA TYR A 84 14.30 -11.34 -8.25
C TYR A 84 13.92 -9.97 -7.72
N PHE A 85 12.75 -9.92 -7.10
CA PHE A 85 12.28 -8.79 -6.30
C PHE A 85 11.83 -9.35 -4.95
N TRP A 86 12.18 -8.68 -3.86
CA TRP A 86 11.79 -9.10 -2.52
C TRP A 86 11.74 -7.92 -1.56
N VAL A 87 10.66 -7.84 -0.80
CA VAL A 87 10.44 -6.91 0.32
C VAL A 87 9.71 -7.68 1.42
N SER A 88 10.08 -7.45 2.68
CA SER A 88 9.57 -8.22 3.83
C SER A 88 8.06 -8.17 3.99
N ASP A 89 7.47 -6.99 3.75
CA ASP A 89 6.05 -6.67 3.84
C ASP A 89 5.52 -6.15 2.49
N GLY A 90 6.01 -6.74 1.39
CA GLY A 90 5.65 -6.35 0.04
C GLY A 90 4.24 -6.81 -0.37
N LEU A 91 3.41 -5.87 -0.82
CA LEU A 91 2.13 -6.14 -1.49
C LEU A 91 2.22 -5.68 -2.96
N ILE A 92 1.96 -6.59 -3.91
CA ILE A 92 1.90 -6.24 -5.32
C ILE A 92 0.44 -6.02 -5.75
N VAL A 93 0.14 -4.82 -6.25
CA VAL A 93 -1.15 -4.45 -6.84
C VAL A 93 -1.06 -4.31 -8.35
N ARG A 94 -2.20 -4.34 -9.03
CA ARG A 94 -2.25 -4.20 -10.49
C ARG A 94 -2.07 -2.75 -10.93
N ASP A 95 -2.90 -1.87 -10.38
CA ASP A 95 -3.09 -0.51 -10.87
C ASP A 95 -2.47 0.52 -9.91
N PRO A 96 -1.85 1.59 -10.42
CA PRO A 96 -1.24 2.63 -9.61
C PRO A 96 -2.26 3.49 -8.87
N GLY A 97 -1.74 4.32 -7.97
CA GLY A 97 -2.48 5.39 -7.31
C GLY A 97 -3.05 5.02 -5.95
N ILE A 98 -3.14 6.02 -5.08
CA ILE A 98 -3.59 5.87 -3.70
C ILE A 98 -5.04 5.34 -3.63
N ASP A 99 -5.87 5.70 -4.60
CA ASP A 99 -7.27 5.26 -4.65
C ASP A 99 -7.37 3.74 -4.91
N SER A 100 -6.66 3.27 -5.94
CA SER A 100 -6.54 1.84 -6.25
C SER A 100 -6.02 1.06 -5.03
N MET A 101 -4.97 1.56 -4.38
CA MET A 101 -4.38 0.90 -3.20
C MET A 101 -5.32 0.92 -1.99
N THR A 102 -6.11 1.99 -1.82
CA THR A 102 -7.14 2.06 -0.76
C THR A 102 -8.23 1.02 -1.00
N ASP A 103 -8.69 0.86 -2.25
CA ASP A 103 -9.70 -0.14 -2.61
C ASP A 103 -9.19 -1.56 -2.36
N VAL A 104 -7.92 -1.83 -2.63
CA VAL A 104 -7.27 -3.12 -2.29
C VAL A 104 -7.28 -3.34 -0.78
N ILE A 105 -6.90 -2.35 0.03
CA ILE A 105 -6.92 -2.47 1.51
C ILE A 105 -8.34 -2.75 2.01
N ALA A 106 -9.34 -2.03 1.51
CA ALA A 106 -10.74 -2.25 1.85
C ALA A 106 -11.18 -3.67 1.49
N GLY A 107 -10.87 -4.13 0.27
CA GLY A 107 -11.18 -5.48 -0.18
C GLY A 107 -10.51 -6.57 0.66
N LEU A 108 -9.26 -6.39 1.08
CA LEU A 108 -8.57 -7.33 1.98
C LEU A 108 -9.22 -7.41 3.36
N ILE A 109 -9.70 -6.28 3.89
CA ILE A 109 -10.43 -6.24 5.17
C ILE A 109 -11.79 -6.92 5.02
N GLU A 110 -12.54 -6.61 3.97
CA GLU A 110 -13.88 -7.18 3.70
C GLU A 110 -13.83 -8.71 3.50
N ASN A 111 -12.71 -9.26 3.02
CA ASN A 111 -12.53 -10.69 2.80
C ASN A 111 -11.78 -11.41 3.93
N ASP A 112 -11.50 -10.73 5.06
CA ASP A 112 -10.72 -11.26 6.19
C ASP A 112 -9.27 -11.72 5.82
N GLU A 113 -8.69 -11.19 4.74
CA GLU A 113 -7.34 -11.54 4.23
C GLU A 113 -6.26 -10.55 4.73
N PHE A 114 -6.67 -9.41 5.28
CA PHE A 114 -5.77 -8.31 5.64
C PHE A 114 -4.61 -8.74 6.56
N THR A 115 -4.89 -9.55 7.59
CA THR A 115 -3.88 -9.95 8.59
C THR A 115 -2.85 -10.93 8.07
N ASP A 116 -3.13 -11.61 6.95
CA ASP A 116 -2.19 -12.53 6.30
C ASP A 116 -1.23 -11.79 5.35
N VAL A 117 -1.65 -10.61 4.87
CA VAL A 117 -0.91 -9.80 3.89
C VAL A 117 -0.08 -8.71 4.55
N PHE A 118 -0.64 -8.01 5.54
CA PHE A 118 0.04 -6.91 6.21
C PHE A 118 0.86 -7.39 7.41
N GLN A 119 1.96 -6.70 7.70
CA GLN A 119 2.75 -6.98 8.89
C GLN A 119 2.25 -6.19 10.08
N ARG A 120 2.04 -6.86 11.21
CA ARG A 120 1.61 -6.21 12.45
C ARG A 120 2.78 -5.47 13.11
N VAL A 121 2.56 -4.20 13.48
CA VAL A 121 3.49 -3.45 14.31
C VAL A 121 3.30 -3.87 15.76
N ILE A 122 4.28 -4.59 16.31
CA ILE A 122 4.34 -4.94 17.72
C ILE A 122 5.27 -3.95 18.41
N ASN A 123 4.71 -3.11 19.29
CA ASN A 123 5.55 -2.28 20.16
C ASN A 123 6.21 -3.19 21.20
N ASN A 124 7.54 -3.24 21.21
CA ASN A 124 8.31 -3.82 22.30
C ASN A 124 8.38 -2.86 23.50
#